data_AF-A0A957TPD9-F1
#
_entry.id   AF-A0A957TPD9-F1
#
_cell.length_a   1.000
_cell.length_b   1.000
_cell.length_c   1.000
_cell.angle_alpha   90.00
_cell.angle_beta   90.00
_cell.angle_gamma   90.00
#
_symmetry.space_group_name_H-M   'P 1'
#
loop_
_entity.id
_entity.type
_entity.pdbx_description
1 polymer ?
#
loop_
_entity_poly.entity_id
_entity_poly.type
_entity_poly.pdbx_seq_one_letter_code
_entity_poly.pdbx_strand_id
1 'polypeptide(L)'
;MQKLPIGIQDFRSLREEGYLYVDKTAEILQLMNAGKFLFLSRPRRFGKSLLLTTLAEIYRGNRALFAGLWIEDQLDWQPRPVLLINFNALNYREHALADALAGYMDELAADHGLTLAAGDYKGKFRELIERLADNAKIV
;
A
#
# COMPACT_ATOMS: atom_id res chain seq x y z
N MET A 1 14.84 -0.78 26.43
CA MET A 1 13.49 -1.36 26.27
C MET A 1 12.83 -0.64 25.08
N GLN A 2 12.37 -1.36 24.05
CA GLN A 2 11.78 -0.74 22.85
C GLN A 2 10.40 -0.14 23.17
N LYS A 3 10.04 0.95 22.48
CA LYS A 3 8.74 1.62 22.67
C LYS A 3 7.61 0.76 22.09
N LEU A 4 6.47 0.70 22.78
CA LEU A 4 5.28 0.03 22.23
C LEU A 4 4.56 0.95 21.22
N PRO A 5 4.11 0.43 20.06
CA PRO A 5 3.46 1.22 19.01
C PRO A 5 1.99 1.53 19.35
N ILE A 6 1.75 2.33 20.39
CA ILE A 6 0.38 2.72 20.78
C ILE A 6 -0.13 3.78 19.81
N GLY A 7 -1.16 3.43 19.03
CA GLY A 7 -1.76 4.34 18.03
C GLY A 7 -1.03 4.40 16.70
N ILE A 8 0.08 3.68 16.54
CA ILE A 8 0.87 3.63 15.32
C ILE A 8 0.40 2.46 14.47
N GLN A 9 0.05 2.74 13.21
CA GLN A 9 -0.52 1.76 12.28
C GLN A 9 0.20 1.74 10.93
N ASP A 10 1.30 2.48 10.82
CA ASP A 10 2.14 2.57 9.64
C ASP A 10 3.45 1.80 9.87
N PHE A 11 3.80 0.92 8.94
CA PHE A 11 5.00 0.09 9.06
C PHE A 11 6.28 0.93 9.00
N ARG A 12 6.35 1.93 8.12
CA ARG A 12 7.54 2.77 7.98
C ARG A 12 7.82 3.54 9.27
N SER A 13 6.82 4.25 9.81
CA SER A 13 6.95 4.97 11.09
C SER A 13 7.39 4.03 12.20
N LEU A 14 6.81 2.83 12.28
CA LEU A 14 7.17 1.84 13.29
C LEU A 14 8.67 1.48 13.22
N ARG A 15 9.19 1.26 12.01
CA ARG A 15 10.59 0.87 11.78
C ARG A 15 11.57 2.03 11.96
N GLU A 16 11.28 3.20 11.38
CA GLU A 16 12.16 4.37 11.42
C GLU A 16 12.25 4.97 12.84
N GLU A 17 11.15 4.97 13.60
CA GLU A 17 11.12 5.50 14.96
C GLU A 17 11.51 4.47 16.05
N GLY A 18 11.89 3.25 15.65
CA GLY A 18 12.42 2.23 16.55
C GLY A 18 11.40 1.61 17.52
N TYR A 19 10.14 1.51 17.11
CA TYR A 19 9.09 0.83 17.88
C TYR A 19 9.24 -0.68 17.84
N LEU A 20 8.68 -1.37 18.83
CA LEU A 20 8.59 -2.82 18.85
C LEU A 20 7.74 -3.32 17.66
N TYR A 21 8.39 -4.04 16.75
CA TYR A 21 7.75 -4.81 15.69
C TYR A 21 7.83 -6.30 16.03
N VAL A 22 6.70 -7.01 16.00
CA VAL A 22 6.72 -8.47 16.07
C VAL A 22 6.84 -8.98 14.64
N ASP A 23 7.98 -9.59 14.33
CA ASP A 23 8.24 -10.08 12.98
C ASP A 23 7.26 -11.21 12.60
N LYS A 24 6.49 -10.95 11.55
CA LYS A 24 5.54 -11.87 10.90
C LYS A 24 5.77 -11.95 9.40
N THR A 25 6.96 -11.56 8.96
CA THR A 25 7.25 -11.41 7.55
C THR A 25 7.37 -12.74 6.81
N ALA A 26 7.63 -13.85 7.53
CA ALA A 26 7.50 -15.21 7.00
C ALA A 26 6.07 -15.55 6.59
N GLU A 27 5.10 -15.29 7.47
CA GLU A 27 3.68 -15.50 7.17
C GLU A 27 3.18 -14.53 6.10
N ILE A 28 3.71 -13.31 6.05
CA ILE A 28 3.42 -12.35 4.97
C ILE A 28 3.89 -12.90 3.62
N LEU A 29 5.09 -13.46 3.53
CA LEU A 29 5.56 -14.06 2.27
C LEU A 29 4.70 -15.26 1.85
N GLN A 30 4.28 -16.10 2.80
CA GLN A 30 3.32 -17.17 2.52
C GLN A 30 1.99 -16.62 1.99
N LEU A 31 1.46 -15.55 2.60
CA LEU A 31 0.27 -14.86 2.12
C LEU A 31 0.44 -14.34 0.69
N MET A 32 1.57 -13.69 0.38
CA MET A 32 1.86 -13.19 -0.97
C MET A 32 1.81 -14.31 -2.03
N ASN A 33 2.14 -15.55 -1.63
CA ASN A 33 2.17 -16.72 -2.51
C ASN A 33 0.92 -17.63 -2.41
N ALA A 34 -0.01 -17.35 -1.50
CA ALA A 34 -1.09 -18.27 -1.16
C ALA A 34 -2.22 -18.38 -2.20
N GLY A 35 -2.30 -17.45 -3.17
CA GLY A 35 -3.26 -17.53 -4.27
C GLY A 35 -3.70 -16.19 -4.84
N LYS A 36 -4.64 -16.22 -5.80
CA LYS A 36 -5.09 -15.02 -6.53
C LYS A 36 -5.94 -14.05 -5.68
N PHE A 37 -6.66 -14.57 -4.69
CA PHE A 37 -7.56 -13.78 -3.85
C PHE A 37 -7.49 -14.21 -2.40
N LEU A 38 -7.30 -13.25 -1.49
CA LEU A 38 -7.26 -13.46 -0.06
C LEU A 38 -8.25 -12.53 0.63
N PHE A 39 -9.15 -13.11 1.43
CA PHE A 39 -10.09 -12.34 2.23
C PHE A 39 -9.67 -12.36 3.70
N LEU A 40 -9.35 -11.17 4.23
CA LEU A 40 -8.91 -10.99 5.61
C LEU A 40 -10.06 -10.51 6.51
N SER A 41 -10.99 -11.40 6.85
CA SER A 41 -12.08 -11.10 7.79
C SER A 41 -11.57 -10.99 9.23
N ARG A 42 -11.38 -9.78 9.77
CA ARG A 42 -11.02 -9.59 11.19
C ARG A 42 -11.63 -8.32 11.82
N PRO A 43 -11.84 -8.29 13.16
CA PRO A 43 -12.42 -7.13 13.89
C PRO A 43 -11.55 -5.86 13.87
N ARG A 44 -12.10 -4.75 14.42
CA ARG A 44 -11.40 -3.45 14.54
C ARG A 44 -10.12 -3.59 15.41
N ARG A 45 -9.04 -2.89 15.04
CA ARG A 45 -7.70 -2.88 15.72
C ARG A 45 -6.87 -4.17 15.62
N PHE A 46 -7.16 -5.05 14.65
CA PHE A 46 -6.37 -6.27 14.40
C PHE A 46 -5.18 -6.07 13.43
N GLY A 47 -4.65 -4.85 13.30
CA GLY A 47 -3.44 -4.60 12.51
C GLY A 47 -3.59 -4.68 10.98
N LYS A 48 -4.82 -4.62 10.45
CA LYS A 48 -5.05 -4.64 8.98
C LYS A 48 -4.28 -3.54 8.25
N SER A 49 -4.34 -2.30 8.74
CA SER A 49 -3.60 -1.19 8.14
C SER A 49 -2.09 -1.42 8.19
N LEU A 50 -1.57 -1.91 9.33
CA LEU A 50 -0.15 -2.23 9.48
C LEU A 50 0.29 -3.32 8.48
N LEU A 51 -0.53 -4.34 8.26
CA LEU A 51 -0.25 -5.37 7.25
C LEU A 51 -0.23 -4.78 5.83
N LEU A 52 -1.22 -3.96 5.47
CA LEU A 52 -1.28 -3.32 4.14
C LEU A 52 -0.10 -2.39 3.91
N THR A 53 0.31 -1.59 4.90
CA THR A 53 1.48 -0.72 4.79
C THR A 53 2.78 -1.54 4.74
N THR A 54 2.88 -2.64 5.50
CA THR A 54 4.02 -3.57 5.38
C THR A 54 4.13 -4.13 3.96
N LEU A 55 3.04 -4.63 3.38
CA LEU A 55 2.99 -5.11 2.00
C LEU A 55 3.36 -4.01 1.00
N ALA A 56 2.84 -2.79 1.19
CA ALA A 56 3.17 -1.65 0.34
C ALA A 56 4.68 -1.36 0.34
N GLU A 57 5.34 -1.38 1.51
CA GLU A 57 6.78 -1.16 1.61
C GLU A 57 7.60 -2.32 1.01
N ILE A 58 7.10 -3.56 1.09
CA ILE A 58 7.69 -4.71 0.38
C ILE A 58 7.65 -4.47 -1.13
N TYR A 59 6.47 -4.19 -1.69
CA TYR A 59 6.31 -4.01 -3.14
C TYR A 59 7.01 -2.75 -3.67
N ARG A 60 7.15 -1.70 -2.85
CA ARG A 60 7.99 -0.52 -3.18
C ARG A 60 9.48 -0.82 -3.20
N GLY A 61 9.93 -1.98 -2.70
CA GLY A 61 11.34 -2.36 -2.69
C GLY A 61 12.13 -1.70 -1.55
N ASN A 62 11.49 -1.25 -0.47
CA ASN A 62 12.15 -0.50 0.61
C ASN A 62 12.90 -1.41 1.59
N ARG A 63 13.90 -2.18 1.09
CA ARG A 63 14.66 -3.19 1.83
C ARG A 63 15.18 -2.72 3.18
N ALA A 64 15.66 -1.48 3.26
CA ALA A 64 16.21 -0.91 4.49
C ALA A 64 15.23 -0.94 5.68
N LEU A 65 13.92 -0.81 5.44
CA LEU A 65 12.91 -0.91 6.51
C LEU A 65 12.80 -2.33 7.09
N PHE A 66 13.24 -3.34 6.33
CA PHE A 66 13.17 -4.75 6.71
C PHE A 66 14.47 -5.29 7.29
N ALA A 67 15.48 -4.44 7.51
CA ALA A 67 16.75 -4.84 8.11
C ALA A 67 16.54 -5.61 9.44
N GLY A 68 17.10 -6.82 9.52
CA GLY A 68 16.98 -7.73 10.65
C GLY A 68 15.64 -8.47 10.78
N LEU A 69 14.74 -8.35 9.80
CA LEU A 69 13.51 -9.15 9.71
C LEU A 69 13.73 -10.35 8.79
N TRP A 70 12.96 -11.42 9.00
CA TRP A 70 13.12 -12.68 8.27
C TRP A 70 13.06 -12.52 6.75
N ILE A 71 12.20 -11.64 6.24
CA ILE A 71 12.00 -11.43 4.79
C ILE A 71 13.14 -10.66 4.10
N GLU A 72 14.07 -10.06 4.84
CA GLU A 72 15.15 -9.22 4.29
C GLU A 72 15.92 -9.90 3.15
N ASP A 73 16.20 -11.19 3.29
CA ASP A 73 17.00 -11.98 2.35
C ASP A 73 16.17 -12.96 1.51
N GLN A 74 14.84 -12.82 1.55
CA GLN A 74 13.91 -13.73 0.87
C GLN A 74 13.41 -13.19 -0.47
N LEU A 75 13.71 -11.92 -0.78
CA LEU A 75 13.22 -11.20 -1.95
C LEU A 75 14.37 -10.56 -2.74
N ASP A 76 14.14 -10.31 -4.01
CA ASP A 76 15.03 -9.54 -4.89
C ASP A 76 14.90 -8.02 -4.71
N TRP A 77 13.90 -7.58 -3.94
CA TRP A 77 13.56 -6.18 -3.68
C TRP A 77 13.33 -5.36 -4.95
N GLN A 78 12.87 -5.99 -6.03
CA GLN A 78 12.53 -5.28 -7.26
C GLN A 78 11.36 -4.30 -7.00
N PRO A 79 11.56 -2.98 -7.19
CA PRO A 79 10.51 -1.99 -6.96
C PRO A 79 9.37 -2.15 -7.95
N ARG A 80 8.13 -2.03 -7.45
CA ARG A 80 6.90 -2.03 -8.22
C ARG A 80 6.05 -0.81 -7.86
N PRO A 81 5.25 -0.28 -8.79
CA PRO A 81 4.31 0.80 -8.48
C PRO A 81 3.24 0.26 -7.51
N VAL A 82 2.94 1.02 -6.47
CA VAL A 82 1.98 0.63 -5.44
C VAL A 82 0.93 1.74 -5.28
N LEU A 83 -0.31 1.39 -5.57
CA LEU A 83 -1.48 2.21 -5.28
C LEU A 83 -2.10 1.78 -3.95
N LEU A 84 -2.02 2.64 -2.93
CA LEU A 84 -2.67 2.43 -1.65
C LEU A 84 -3.95 3.28 -1.57
N ILE A 85 -5.09 2.65 -1.81
CA ILE A 85 -6.40 3.32 -1.86
C ILE A 85 -7.01 3.39 -0.46
N ASN A 86 -7.26 4.61 0.03
CA ASN A 86 -7.91 4.87 1.31
C ASN A 86 -9.21 5.69 1.13
N PHE A 87 -10.34 4.99 1.10
CA PHE A 87 -11.65 5.62 0.95
C PHE A 87 -12.07 6.53 2.13
N ASN A 88 -11.42 6.47 3.29
CA ASN A 88 -11.74 7.37 4.41
C ASN A 88 -11.33 8.82 4.13
N ALA A 89 -10.39 9.04 3.21
CA ALA A 89 -9.93 10.36 2.83
C ALA A 89 -10.84 11.06 1.79
N LEU A 90 -11.85 10.35 1.26
CA LEU A 90 -12.74 10.90 0.25
C LEU A 90 -13.71 11.91 0.84
N ASN A 91 -13.80 13.09 0.22
CA ASN A 91 -14.80 14.09 0.55
C ASN A 91 -16.16 13.82 -0.14
N TYR A 92 -16.77 12.67 0.19
CA TYR A 92 -18.08 12.26 -0.36
C TYR A 92 -19.28 12.99 0.26
N ARG A 93 -19.04 13.90 1.22
CA ARG A 93 -20.09 14.67 1.89
C ARG A 93 -20.42 15.96 1.16
N GLU A 94 -19.45 16.51 0.44
CA GLU A 94 -19.58 17.78 -0.29
C GLU A 94 -19.75 17.57 -1.80
N HIS A 95 -19.39 16.39 -2.30
CA HIS A 95 -19.46 16.04 -3.72
C HIS A 95 -20.24 14.74 -3.93
N ALA A 96 -20.76 14.54 -5.14
CA ALA A 96 -21.25 13.23 -5.54
C ALA A 96 -20.10 12.23 -5.48
N LEU A 97 -20.37 10.99 -5.02
CA LEU A 97 -19.36 9.95 -4.85
C LEU A 97 -18.51 9.75 -6.13
N ALA A 98 -19.13 9.82 -7.30
CA ALA A 98 -18.45 9.68 -8.58
C ALA A 98 -17.38 10.76 -8.79
N ASP A 99 -17.70 12.01 -8.45
CA ASP A 99 -16.78 13.15 -8.59
C ASP A 99 -15.67 13.10 -7.55
N ALA A 100 -16.00 12.74 -6.30
CA ALA A 100 -15.02 12.53 -5.24
C ALA A 100 -14.02 11.42 -5.61
N LEU A 101 -14.49 10.31 -6.20
CA LEU A 101 -13.63 9.25 -6.70
C LEU A 101 -12.78 9.71 -7.89
N ALA A 102 -13.35 10.49 -8.81
CA ALA A 102 -12.62 10.98 -9.97
C ALA A 102 -11.49 11.93 -9.56
N GLY A 103 -11.73 12.84 -8.61
CA GLY A 103 -10.70 13.72 -8.05
C GLY A 103 -9.63 12.94 -7.30
N TYR A 104 -10.02 11.93 -6.51
CA TYR A 104 -9.06 11.09 -5.80
C TYR A 104 -8.16 10.28 -6.75
N MET A 105 -8.66 9.85 -7.92
CA MET A 105 -7.80 9.23 -8.93
C MET A 105 -6.78 10.22 -9.52
N ASP A 106 -7.14 11.50 -9.67
CA ASP A 106 -6.19 12.54 -10.12
C ASP A 106 -5.10 12.79 -9.08
N GLU A 107 -5.47 12.84 -7.79
CA GLU A 107 -4.52 12.97 -6.68
C GLU A 107 -3.51 11.81 -6.68
N LEU A 108 -4.01 10.56 -6.77
CA LEU A 108 -3.16 9.39 -6.87
C LEU A 108 -2.26 9.42 -8.11
N ALA A 109 -2.79 9.88 -9.26
CA ALA A 109 -1.97 10.01 -10.47
C ALA A 109 -0.87 11.05 -10.30
N ALA A 110 -1.18 12.20 -9.68
CA ALA A 110 -0.22 13.27 -9.42
C ALA A 110 0.91 12.81 -8.47
N ASP A 111 0.60 12.02 -7.45
CA ASP A 111 1.59 11.40 -6.55
C ASP A 111 2.60 10.52 -7.31
N HIS A 112 2.20 10.01 -8.47
CA HIS A 112 3.03 9.22 -9.38
C HIS A 112 3.56 10.01 -10.59
N GLY A 113 3.40 11.34 -10.61
CA GLY A 113 3.86 12.19 -11.71
C GLY A 113 3.07 12.02 -13.02
N LEU A 114 1.82 11.55 -12.92
CA LEU A 114 0.94 11.31 -14.05
C LEU A 114 -0.18 12.36 -14.10
N THR A 115 -0.76 12.54 -15.29
CA THR A 115 -1.96 13.35 -15.52
C THR A 115 -2.94 12.53 -16.33
N LEU A 116 -4.13 12.30 -15.80
CA LEU A 116 -5.13 11.45 -16.44
C LEU A 116 -5.95 12.26 -17.46
N ALA A 117 -6.27 11.63 -18.59
CA ALA A 117 -7.09 12.22 -19.64
C ALA A 117 -8.57 11.82 -19.53
N ALA A 118 -8.87 10.68 -18.91
CA ALA A 118 -10.24 10.22 -18.73
C ALA A 118 -11.09 11.17 -17.87
N GLY A 119 -12.37 11.30 -18.21
CA GLY A 119 -13.30 12.21 -17.51
C GLY A 119 -14.00 11.62 -16.29
N ASP A 120 -14.19 10.29 -16.24
CA ASP A 120 -14.91 9.61 -15.16
C ASP A 120 -13.99 8.76 -14.28
N TYR A 121 -14.41 8.45 -13.06
CA TYR A 121 -13.59 7.69 -12.11
C TYR A 121 -13.19 6.29 -12.62
N LYS A 122 -14.05 5.65 -13.44
CA LYS A 122 -13.76 4.32 -14.00
C LYS A 122 -12.66 4.38 -15.04
N GLY A 123 -12.76 5.33 -15.97
CA GLY A 123 -11.74 5.57 -16.99
C GLY A 123 -10.43 5.97 -16.34
N LYS A 124 -10.47 6.89 -15.37
CA LYS A 124 -9.29 7.34 -14.61
C LYS A 124 -8.60 6.19 -13.88
N PHE A 125 -9.37 5.33 -13.19
CA PHE A 125 -8.80 4.19 -12.49
C PHE A 125 -8.11 3.20 -13.45
N ARG A 126 -8.73 2.91 -14.61
CA ARG A 126 -8.11 2.08 -15.65
C ARG A 126 -6.83 2.72 -16.18
N GLU A 127 -6.90 3.99 -16.60
CA GLU A 127 -5.77 4.73 -17.17
C GLU A 127 -4.61 4.79 -16.18
N LEU A 128 -4.89 5.04 -14.90
CA LEU A 128 -3.88 5.07 -13.84
C LEU A 128 -3.14 3.73 -13.74
N ILE A 129 -3.86 2.60 -13.76
CA ILE A 129 -3.24 1.26 -13.71
C ILE A 129 -2.38 1.02 -14.95
N GLU A 130 -2.92 1.29 -16.15
CA GLU A 130 -2.23 1.07 -17.42
C GLU A 130 -0.94 1.89 -17.49
N ARG A 131 -1.01 3.19 -17.17
CA ARG A 131 0.17 4.08 -17.22
C ARG A 131 1.23 3.73 -16.17
N LEU A 132 0.82 3.26 -15.00
CA LEU A 132 1.77 2.77 -13.99
C LEU A 132 2.42 1.46 -14.43
N ALA A 133 1.67 0.58 -15.08
CA ALA A 133 2.17 -0.68 -15.61
C ALA A 133 3.07 -0.51 -16.84
N ASP A 134 2.92 0.55 -17.63
CA ASP A 134 3.84 0.83 -18.76
C ASP A 134 5.18 1.41 -18.28
N ASN A 135 5.14 2.23 -17.23
CA ASN A 135 6.34 2.88 -16.68
C ASN A 135 7.20 1.91 -15.86
N ALA A 136 6.57 0.95 -15.17
CA ALA A 136 7.26 -0.14 -14.54
C ALA A 136 7.35 -1.26 -15.56
N LYS A 137 8.53 -1.71 -16.01
CA LYS A 137 8.63 -2.92 -16.84
C LYS A 137 8.14 -4.13 -16.03
N ILE A 138 6.83 -4.34 -15.94
CA ILE A 138 6.21 -5.50 -15.32
C ILE A 138 6.26 -6.60 -16.37
N VAL A 139 7.28 -7.46 -16.26
CA VAL A 139 7.42 -8.69 -17.07
C VAL A 139 6.49 -9.76 -16.51
#